data_AF-A0A1Q8DHX3-F1
#
_entry.id   AF-A0A1Q8DHX3-F1
#
_cell.length_a   1.000
_cell.length_b   1.000
_cell.length_c   1.000
_cell.angle_alpha   90.00
_cell.angle_beta   90.00
_cell.angle_gamma   90.00
#
_symmetry.space_group_name_H-M   'P 1'
#
loop_
_entity.id
_entity.type
_entity.pdbx_description
1 polymer ?
#
loop_
_entity_poly.entity_id
_entity_poly.type
_entity_poly.pdbx_seq_one_letter_code
_entity_poly.pdbx_strand_id
1 'polypeptide(L)' 'MKGYLMIAPSTYDALRDELASRHDELSKRLKQIAEYALDNPNDMALETVSEIAERAGVQPS' A
#
# COMPACT_ATOMS: atom_id res chain seq x y z
N MET A 1 1.37 7.54 23.72
CA MET A 1 1.86 8.28 22.54
C MET A 1 3.30 7.91 22.29
N LYS A 2 3.58 7.06 21.29
CA LYS A 2 4.94 6.84 20.80
C LYS A 2 4.91 7.17 19.31
N GLY A 3 5.14 8.44 19.00
CA GLY A 3 5.49 8.86 17.65
C GLY A 3 6.90 8.35 17.37
N TYR A 4 6.99 7.22 16.69
CA TYR A 4 8.19 6.92 15.92
C TYR A 4 7.95 7.50 14.54
N LEU A 5 8.89 8.31 14.06
CA LEU A 5 9.11 8.40 12.62
C LEU A 5 9.39 6.95 12.19
N MET A 6 8.34 6.23 11.75
CA MET A 6 8.55 5.01 11.00
C MET A 6 9.14 5.50 9.70
N ILE A 7 10.46 5.35 9.55
CA ILE A 7 11.14 5.74 8.33
C ILE A 7 10.47 4.92 7.23
N ALA A 8 9.78 5.61 6.32
CA ALA A 8 9.16 4.94 5.20
C ALA A 8 10.25 4.16 4.44
N PRO A 9 9.96 2.93 4.01
CA PRO A 9 10.92 2.14 3.26
C PRO A 9 11.41 2.93 2.04
N SER A 10 12.73 2.98 1.86
CA SER A 10 13.38 3.73 0.78
C SER A 10 13.61 2.90 -0.48
N THR A 11 13.32 1.60 -0.42
CA THR A 11 13.43 0.67 -1.55
C THR A 11 12.13 -0.11 -1.69
N TYR A 12 11.86 -0.58 -2.91
CA TYR A 12 10.70 -1.42 -3.18
C TYR A 12 10.72 -2.73 -2.38
N ASP A 13 11.89 -3.36 -2.26
CA ASP A 13 12.04 -4.59 -1.47
C ASP A 13 11.73 -4.36 0.01
N ALA A 14 12.19 -3.25 0.59
CA ALA A 14 11.88 -2.89 1.97
C ALA A 14 10.38 -2.60 2.15
N LEU A 15 9.72 -2.02 1.14
CA LEU A 15 8.27 -1.82 1.15
C LEU A 15 7.52 -3.14 1.10
N ARG A 16 7.94 -4.07 0.24
CA ARG A 16 7.35 -5.41 0.12
C ARG A 16 7.49 -6.18 1.43
N ASP A 17 8.67 -6.14 2.06
CA ASP A 17 8.92 -6.83 3.32
C ASP A 17 8.09 -6.22 4.48
N GLU A 18 7.98 -4.89 4.55
CA GLU A 18 7.13 -4.21 5.53
C GLU A 18 5.65 -4.59 5.36
N LEU A 19 5.12 -4.54 4.14
CA LEU A 19 3.74 -4.91 3.84
C LEU A 19 3.44 -6.37 4.18
N ALA A 20 4.37 -7.28 3.87
CA ALA A 20 4.25 -8.70 4.22
C ALA A 20 4.26 -8.91 5.75
N SER A 21 5.16 -8.24 6.47
CA SER A 21 5.30 -8.39 7.92
C SER A 21 4.06 -7.94 8.70
N ARG A 22 3.30 -6.98 8.15
CA ARG A 22 2.11 -6.40 8.79
C ARG A 22 0.82 -6.90 8.16
N HIS A 23 0.90 -7.76 7.15
CA HIS A 23 -0.23 -8.17 6.33
C HIS A 23 -1.41 -8.63 7.20
N ASP A 24 -1.18 -9.49 8.20
CA ASP A 24 -2.25 -10.02 9.04
C ASP A 24 -2.96 -8.98 9.91
N GLU A 25 -2.29 -7.86 10.23
CA GLU A 25 -2.82 -6.74 11.00
C GLU A 25 -3.60 -5.74 10.14
N LEU A 26 -3.45 -5.81 8.80
CA LEU A 26 -4.14 -4.92 7.88
C LEU A 26 -5.64 -5.24 7.85
N SER A 27 -6.46 -4.18 7.78
CA SER A 27 -7.88 -4.33 7.46
C SER A 27 -8.03 -4.93 6.05
N LYS A 28 -9.19 -5.54 5.76
CA LYS A 28 -9.46 -6.11 4.43
C LYS A 28 -9.17 -5.11 3.29
N ARG A 29 -9.58 -3.85 3.46
CA ARG A 29 -9.36 -2.80 2.47
C ARG A 29 -7.88 -2.46 2.30
N LEU A 30 -7.12 -2.43 3.40
CA LEU A 30 -5.67 -2.19 3.33
C LEU A 30 -4.92 -3.37 2.72
N LYS A 31 -5.37 -4.62 2.93
CA LYS A 31 -4.83 -5.79 2.23
C LYS A 31 -5.00 -5.66 0.72
N GLN A 32 -6.20 -5.32 0.25
CA GLN A 32 -6.48 -5.11 -1.18
C GLN A 32 -5.60 -4.02 -1.80
N ILE A 33 -5.41 -2.90 -1.08
CA ILE A 33 -4.54 -1.82 -1.55
C ILE A 33 -3.07 -2.27 -1.58
N ALA A 34 -2.61 -3.01 -0.56
CA ALA A 34 -1.24 -3.52 -0.49
C ALA A 34 -0.95 -4.53 -1.61
N GLU A 35 -1.88 -5.46 -1.87
CA GLU A 35 -1.81 -6.41 -2.98
C GLU A 35 -1.74 -5.66 -4.32
N TYR A 36 -2.66 -4.72 -4.56
CA TYR A 36 -2.65 -3.92 -5.78
C TYR A 36 -1.33 -3.16 -5.98
N ALA A 37 -0.79 -2.56 -4.91
CA ALA A 37 0.45 -1.79 -4.98
C ALA A 37 1.68 -2.65 -5.33
N LEU A 38 1.71 -3.90 -4.85
CA LEU A 38 2.80 -4.84 -5.17
C LEU A 38 2.67 -5.44 -6.57
N ASP A 39 1.44 -5.63 -7.05
CA ASP A 39 1.18 -6.15 -8.40
C ASP A 39 1.33 -5.06 -9.48
N ASN A 40 1.05 -3.80 -9.14
CA ASN A 40 0.99 -2.67 -10.08
C ASN A 40 1.83 -1.45 -9.61
N PRO A 41 3.14 -1.60 -9.36
CA PRO A 41 3.97 -0.53 -8.79
C PRO A 41 4.11 0.69 -9.70
N ASN A 42 4.01 0.53 -11.02
CA ASN A 42 4.05 1.65 -11.97
C ASN A 42 2.77 2.50 -11.90
N ASP A 43 1.60 1.87 -11.78
CA ASP A 43 0.32 2.57 -11.62
C ASP A 43 0.34 3.42 -10.35
N MET A 44 0.87 2.87 -9.26
CA MET A 44 1.06 3.60 -8.00
C MET A 44 1.95 4.85 -8.13
N ALA A 45 2.83 4.89 -9.15
CA ALA A 45 3.74 6.00 -9.40
C ALA A 45 3.18 7.04 -10.40
N LEU A 46 2.22 6.66 -11.24
CA LEU A 46 1.80 7.45 -12.41
C LEU A 46 0.35 7.91 -12.37
N GLU A 47 -0.53 7.13 -11.75
CA GLU A 47 -1.97 7.36 -11.78
C GLU A 47 -2.43 8.19 -10.58
N THR A 48 -3.67 8.70 -10.66
CA THR A 48 -4.28 9.41 -9.55
C THR A 48 -4.76 8.45 -8.46
N VAL A 49 -4.92 8.97 -7.23
CA VAL A 49 -5.51 8.22 -6.12
C VAL A 49 -6.90 7.66 -6.47
N SER A 50 -7.69 8.41 -7.25
CA SER A 50 -9.01 7.98 -7.70
C SER A 50 -8.95 6.78 -8.65
N GLU A 51 -8.07 6.83 -9.66
CA GLU A 51 -7.88 5.73 -10.62
C GLU A 51 -7.32 4.47 -9.94
N ILE A 52 -6.36 4.64 -9.02
CA ILE A 52 -5.82 3.54 -8.22
C ILE A 52 -6.91 2.91 -7.37
N ALA A 53 -7.74 3.71 -6.69
CA ALA A 53 -8.82 3.20 -5.86
C ALA A 53 -9.83 2.38 -6.69
N GLU A 54 -10.24 2.89 -7.84
CA GLU A 54 -11.13 2.18 -8.77
C GLU A 54 -10.54 0.84 -9.21
N ARG A 55 -9.28 0.82 -9.67
CA ARG A 55 -8.60 -0.39 -10.16
C ARG A 55 -8.32 -1.40 -9.05
N ALA A 56 -8.04 -0.94 -7.84
CA ALA A 56 -7.89 -1.78 -6.65
C ALA A 56 -9.22 -2.30 -6.10
N GLY A 57 -10.37 -1.91 -6.68
CA GLY A 57 -11.69 -2.34 -6.24
C GLY A 57 -12.09 -1.77 -4.88
N VAL A 58 -11.55 -0.60 -4.51
CA VAL A 58 -11.83 0.09 -3.24
C VAL A 58 -12.48 1.45 -3.53
N GLN A 59 -13.51 1.82 -2.78
CA GLN A 59 -14.13 3.14 -3.01
C GLN A 59 -13.22 4.27 -2.51
N PRO A 60 -12.96 5.33 -3.30
CA PRO A 60 -12.38 6.55 -2.77
C PRO A 60 -13.39 7.17 -1.80
N SER A 61 -13.04 7.27 -0.54
CA SER A 61 -13.91 7.72 0.56
C SER A 61 -13.27 8.87 1.28
#